data_AF-A0A920TBJ4-F1
#
_entry.id   AF-A0A920TBJ4-F1
#
_cell.length_a   1.000
_cell.length_b   1.000
_cell.length_c   1.000
_cell.angle_alpha   90.00
_cell.angle_beta   90.00
_cell.angle_gamma   90.00
#
_symmetry.space_group_name_H-M   'P 1'
#
loop_
_entity.id
_entity.type
_entity.pdbx_description
1 polymer ?
#
loop_
_entity_poly.entity_id
_entity_poly.type
_entity_poly.pdbx_seq_one_letter_code
_entity_poly.pdbx_strand_id
1 'polypeptide(L)'
;MHRHSLTLLLTIAGLIPCRCLPSSRLGSVSWPQRHGSLGGQQEPASQLLHHGECLWKKTLGTGIACPIISGGRCIETAVTGKKGQEQFVVSAFDALTGKDPWKTSFPAGKLPEITWPNQHAS
;
A
#
# COMPACT_ATOMS: atom_id res chain seq x y z
N MET A 1 73.83 9.56 -6.22
CA MET A 1 73.90 8.25 -5.53
C MET A 1 73.28 8.42 -4.14
N HIS A 2 72.48 7.43 -3.71
CA HIS A 2 71.78 7.31 -2.42
C HIS A 2 70.56 8.22 -2.21
N ARG A 3 69.37 7.76 -1.80
CA ARG A 3 68.80 6.43 -1.52
C ARG A 3 67.26 6.62 -1.58
N HIS A 4 66.56 5.68 -2.19
CA HIS A 4 65.10 5.61 -2.20
C HIS A 4 64.56 5.41 -0.78
N SER A 5 63.58 6.22 -0.37
CA SER A 5 62.78 5.98 0.83
C SER A 5 61.32 5.91 0.41
N LEU A 6 60.84 4.68 0.20
CA LEU A 6 59.43 4.35 0.06
C LEU A 6 58.72 4.74 1.36
N THR A 7 57.82 5.71 1.32
CA THR A 7 56.85 5.93 2.40
C THR A 7 55.48 5.52 1.89
N LEU A 8 55.13 4.29 2.26
CA LEU A 8 53.81 3.67 2.21
C LEU A 8 52.81 4.56 2.97
N LEU A 9 51.80 5.11 2.31
CA LEU A 9 50.65 5.72 2.98
C LEU A 9 49.37 4.98 2.62
N LEU A 10 48.83 4.35 3.66
CA LEU A 10 47.66 3.49 3.73
C LEU A 10 46.43 4.05 3.00
N THR A 11 45.84 3.23 2.14
CA THR A 11 44.44 3.31 1.75
C THR A 11 43.56 2.98 2.95
N ILE A 12 42.92 3.98 3.56
CA ILE A 12 41.85 3.75 4.53
C ILE A 12 40.61 3.34 3.72
N ALA A 13 40.37 2.04 3.63
CA ALA A 13 39.10 1.50 3.17
C ALA A 13 38.02 1.96 4.17
N GLY A 14 37.28 2.99 3.78
CA GLY A 14 36.10 3.45 4.49
C GLY A 14 35.06 2.34 4.49
N LEU A 15 35.05 1.52 5.54
CA LEU A 15 33.92 0.73 5.96
C LEU A 15 32.78 1.71 6.21
N ILE A 16 31.95 1.95 5.19
CA ILE A 16 30.62 2.52 5.37
C ILE A 16 29.83 1.40 6.04
N PRO A 17 29.54 1.45 7.34
CA PRO A 17 28.60 0.51 7.90
C PRO A 17 27.29 0.76 7.14
N CYS A 18 26.84 -0.26 6.40
CA CYS A 18 25.48 -0.36 5.93
C CYS A 18 24.61 -0.25 7.19
N ARG A 19 24.20 0.98 7.52
CA ARG A 19 23.20 1.23 8.53
C ARG A 19 21.93 0.64 7.96
N CYS A 20 21.70 -0.64 8.23
CA CYS A 20 20.37 -1.20 8.30
C CYS A 20 19.64 -0.34 9.33
N LEU A 21 19.07 0.77 8.89
CA LEU A 21 18.15 1.54 9.70
C LEU A 21 17.11 0.51 10.15
N PRO A 22 16.97 0.24 11.45
CA PRO A 22 15.82 -0.52 11.90
C PRO A 22 14.62 0.26 11.38
N SER A 23 13.82 -0.36 10.51
CA SER A 23 12.48 0.13 10.24
C SER A 23 11.78 0.13 11.58
N SER A 24 11.81 1.28 12.25
CA SER A 24 10.97 1.57 13.38
C SER A 24 9.56 1.28 12.89
N ARG A 25 8.99 0.16 13.35
CA ARG A 25 7.55 -0.09 13.27
C ARG A 25 6.92 0.94 14.21
N LEU A 26 6.88 2.21 13.80
CA LEU A 26 5.90 3.13 14.31
C LEU A 26 4.57 2.43 14.06
N GLY A 27 3.89 2.07 15.14
CA GLY A 27 2.67 1.29 15.11
C GLY A 27 1.59 2.06 14.37
N SER A 28 1.57 1.95 13.04
CA SER A 28 0.44 2.39 12.25
C SER A 28 -0.69 1.42 12.54
N VAL A 29 -1.82 1.93 13.04
CA VAL A 29 -3.07 1.17 13.07
C VAL A 29 -3.31 0.63 11.66
N SER A 30 -3.34 -0.69 11.54
CA SER A 30 -3.39 -1.39 10.25
C SER A 30 -4.62 -2.27 10.21
N TRP A 31 -5.23 -2.32 9.03
CA TRP A 31 -6.28 -3.25 8.66
C TRP A 31 -5.79 -4.08 7.46
N PRO A 32 -4.92 -5.08 7.68
CA PRO A 32 -4.12 -5.66 6.60
C PRO A 32 -4.87 -6.66 5.70
N GLN A 33 -6.06 -7.11 6.07
CA GLN A 33 -6.86 -8.07 5.31
C GLN A 33 -8.36 -7.79 5.45
N ARG A 34 -9.17 -8.43 4.60
CA ARG A 34 -10.63 -8.42 4.73
C ARG A 34 -11.00 -8.91 6.14
N HIS A 35 -11.80 -8.12 6.85
CA HIS A 35 -12.21 -8.34 8.24
C HIS A 35 -11.18 -8.02 9.36
N GLY A 36 -10.04 -7.41 9.05
CA GLY A 36 -9.09 -6.93 10.07
C GLY A 36 -8.05 -7.98 10.48
N SER A 37 -7.41 -7.86 11.65
CA SER A 37 -6.34 -8.79 12.05
C SER A 37 -6.81 -10.25 12.22
N LEU A 38 -5.88 -11.20 12.06
CA LEU A 38 -6.13 -12.62 12.31
C LEU A 38 -6.71 -12.81 13.72
N GLY A 39 -7.86 -13.47 13.81
CA GLY A 39 -8.57 -13.72 15.08
C GLY A 39 -9.83 -12.89 15.32
N GLY A 40 -10.19 -11.96 14.42
CA GLY A 40 -11.49 -11.27 14.45
C GLY A 40 -11.72 -10.35 15.65
N GLN A 41 -10.76 -10.25 16.57
CA GLN A 41 -10.75 -9.27 17.66
C GLN A 41 -10.45 -7.90 17.05
N GLN A 42 -11.52 -7.25 16.60
CA GLN A 42 -11.51 -5.85 16.27
C GLN A 42 -11.65 -5.12 17.60
N GLU A 43 -10.58 -4.51 18.08
CA GLU A 43 -10.73 -3.51 19.14
C GLU A 43 -11.63 -2.41 18.55
N PRO A 44 -12.79 -2.14 19.16
CA PRO A 44 -13.64 -1.07 18.68
C PRO A 44 -12.79 0.19 18.74
N ALA A 45 -12.68 0.88 17.61
CA ALA A 45 -12.03 2.17 17.57
C ALA A 45 -12.95 3.13 18.34
N SER A 46 -12.79 3.15 19.65
CA SER A 46 -13.68 3.77 20.65
C SER A 46 -13.77 5.30 20.52
N GLN A 47 -13.13 5.87 19.50
CA GLN A 47 -13.10 7.30 19.19
C GLN A 47 -13.60 7.63 17.75
N LEU A 48 -14.12 6.67 16.98
CA LEU A 48 -14.56 6.90 15.59
C LEU A 48 -16.00 7.40 15.42
N LEU A 49 -16.54 8.11 16.41
CA LEU A 49 -17.66 9.02 16.15
C LEU A 49 -17.11 10.42 15.91
N HIS A 50 -16.22 10.55 14.93
CA HIS A 50 -15.83 11.86 14.45
C HIS A 50 -16.85 12.28 13.40
N HIS A 51 -17.53 13.41 13.62
CA HIS A 51 -18.21 14.17 12.56
C HIS A 51 -17.17 14.78 11.61
N GLY A 52 -16.28 13.93 11.09
CA GLY A 52 -15.09 14.33 10.36
C GLY A 52 -15.45 14.76 8.96
N GLU A 53 -14.85 15.88 8.55
CA GLU A 53 -14.83 16.29 7.15
C GLU A 53 -14.12 15.21 6.31
N CYS A 54 -14.59 15.00 5.08
CA CYS A 54 -13.98 14.06 4.16
C CYS A 54 -12.56 14.55 3.81
N LEU A 55 -11.52 13.86 4.33
CA LEU A 55 -10.12 14.25 4.12
C LEU A 55 -9.69 14.10 2.65
N TRP A 56 -10.14 13.05 1.98
CA TRP A 56 -9.90 12.84 0.56
C TRP A 56 -10.90 11.82 -0.03
N LYS A 57 -11.06 11.88 -1.36
CA LYS A 57 -11.93 10.98 -2.14
C LYS A 57 -11.25 10.61 -3.46
N LYS A 58 -11.44 9.36 -3.91
CA LYS A 58 -10.92 8.86 -5.20
C LYS A 58 -12.00 8.10 -5.97
N THR A 59 -11.95 8.25 -7.30
CA THR A 59 -12.76 7.48 -8.25
C THR A 59 -11.91 6.35 -8.80
N LEU A 60 -12.35 5.10 -8.62
CA LEU A 60 -11.54 3.91 -8.95
C LEU A 60 -12.16 3.08 -10.08
N GLY A 61 -13.44 2.72 -9.93
CA GLY A 61 -14.16 1.79 -10.80
C GLY A 61 -15.28 1.09 -10.01
N THR A 62 -15.75 -0.05 -10.49
CA THR A 62 -16.69 -0.88 -9.74
C THR A 62 -15.95 -1.59 -8.61
N GLY A 63 -16.31 -1.29 -7.35
CA GLY A 63 -15.67 -1.87 -6.16
C GLY A 63 -15.98 -3.36 -6.02
N ILE A 64 -14.97 -4.14 -5.63
CA ILE A 64 -15.07 -5.61 -5.48
C ILE A 64 -15.04 -6.02 -4.00
N ALA A 65 -14.37 -5.23 -3.17
CA ALA A 65 -14.14 -5.50 -1.76
C ALA A 65 -13.97 -4.19 -0.97
N CYS A 66 -13.75 -4.30 0.33
CA CYS A 66 -13.38 -3.18 1.19
C CYS A 66 -11.87 -2.84 1.07
N PRO A 67 -11.49 -1.58 1.33
CA PRO A 67 -10.10 -1.18 1.35
C PRO A 67 -9.36 -1.85 2.50
N ILE A 68 -8.06 -2.08 2.33
CA ILE A 68 -7.15 -2.47 3.42
C ILE A 68 -6.18 -1.33 3.73
N ILE A 69 -5.82 -1.17 5.00
CA ILE A 69 -4.80 -0.21 5.43
C ILE A 69 -3.56 -0.98 5.90
N SER A 70 -2.43 -0.85 5.21
CA SER A 70 -1.20 -1.54 5.59
C SER A 70 0.03 -0.69 5.28
N GLY A 71 0.93 -0.56 6.25
CA GLY A 71 2.17 0.20 6.12
C GLY A 71 1.97 1.65 5.64
N GLY A 72 0.95 2.33 6.18
CA GLY A 72 0.60 3.71 5.80
C GLY A 72 -0.08 3.86 4.45
N ARG A 73 -0.50 2.76 3.82
CA ARG A 73 -1.18 2.77 2.52
C ARG A 73 -2.61 2.29 2.62
N CYS A 74 -3.51 2.96 1.91
CA CYS A 74 -4.84 2.43 1.59
C CYS A 74 -4.76 1.68 0.27
N ILE A 75 -5.03 0.38 0.28
CA ILE A 75 -4.99 -0.47 -0.91
C ILE A 75 -6.41 -0.87 -1.27
N GLU A 76 -6.75 -0.67 -2.53
CA GLU A 76 -8.09 -0.88 -3.07
C GLU A 76 -8.07 -1.72 -4.35
N THR A 77 -9.20 -2.36 -4.61
CA THR A 77 -9.41 -3.20 -5.79
C THR A 77 -10.70 -2.83 -6.50
N ALA A 78 -10.61 -2.63 -7.81
CA ALA A 78 -11.75 -2.27 -8.64
C ALA A 78 -11.72 -2.96 -10.00
N VAL A 79 -12.90 -3.13 -10.60
CA VAL A 79 -13.03 -3.45 -12.03
C VAL A 79 -13.22 -2.15 -12.81
N THR A 80 -12.49 -2.01 -13.91
CA THR A 80 -12.62 -0.88 -14.86
C THR A 80 -12.77 -1.41 -16.28
N GLY A 81 -13.09 -0.54 -17.24
CA GLY A 81 -13.26 -0.92 -18.64
C GLY A 81 -14.71 -1.21 -19.02
N LYS A 82 -14.92 -1.55 -20.30
CA LYS A 82 -16.25 -1.87 -20.86
C LYS A 82 -16.52 -3.37 -20.77
N LYS A 83 -17.80 -3.77 -20.94
CA LYS A 83 -18.20 -5.18 -21.00
C LYS A 83 -17.35 -5.94 -22.03
N GLY A 84 -16.66 -7.00 -21.61
CA GLY A 84 -15.76 -7.80 -22.43
C GLY A 84 -14.32 -7.26 -22.58
N GLN A 85 -13.99 -6.14 -21.95
CA GLN A 85 -12.64 -5.54 -21.92
C GLN A 85 -12.29 -5.07 -20.49
N GLU A 86 -12.81 -5.78 -19.50
CA GLU A 86 -12.65 -5.44 -18.10
C GLU A 86 -11.22 -5.66 -17.62
N GLN A 87 -10.74 -4.72 -16.80
CA GLN A 87 -9.45 -4.78 -16.13
C GLN A 87 -9.67 -4.84 -14.62
N PHE A 88 -9.06 -5.82 -13.97
CA PHE A 88 -8.90 -5.85 -12.52
C PHE A 88 -7.74 -4.93 -12.13
N VAL A 89 -8.03 -3.95 -11.28
CA VAL A 89 -7.10 -2.90 -10.90
C VAL A 89 -6.82 -2.99 -9.42
N VAL A 90 -5.54 -3.01 -9.06
CA VAL A 90 -5.08 -2.82 -7.68
C VAL A 90 -4.41 -1.45 -7.61
N SER A 91 -4.88 -0.62 -6.68
CA SER A 91 -4.31 0.72 -6.44
C SER A 91 -3.87 0.83 -5.00
N ALA A 92 -2.76 1.51 -4.75
CA ALA A 92 -2.43 1.96 -3.41
C ALA A 92 -2.38 3.48 -3.36
N PHE A 93 -2.87 4.01 -2.25
CA PHE A 93 -2.91 5.41 -1.90
C PHE A 93 -2.10 5.64 -0.63
N ASP A 94 -1.45 6.79 -0.53
CA ASP A 94 -1.02 7.28 0.78
C ASP A 94 -2.27 7.44 1.67
N ALA A 95 -2.32 6.79 2.82
CA ALA A 95 -3.55 6.70 3.61
C ALA A 95 -4.01 8.06 4.17
N LEU A 96 -3.09 9.00 4.35
CA LEU A 96 -3.38 10.33 4.90
C LEU A 96 -3.82 11.32 3.82
N THR A 97 -3.17 11.29 2.66
CA THR A 97 -3.34 12.32 1.63
C THR A 97 -4.14 11.85 0.41
N GLY A 98 -4.32 10.53 0.25
CA GLY A 98 -4.95 9.96 -0.93
C GLY A 98 -4.12 10.10 -2.21
N LYS A 99 -2.84 10.47 -2.14
CA LYS A 99 -1.94 10.51 -3.32
C LYS A 99 -1.65 9.10 -3.81
N ASP A 100 -1.34 8.94 -5.09
CA ASP A 100 -1.27 7.63 -5.76
C ASP A 100 0.20 7.14 -5.87
N PRO A 101 0.77 6.41 -4.88
CA PRO A 101 2.12 5.87 -4.98
C PRO A 101 2.28 4.80 -6.05
N TRP A 102 1.25 3.97 -6.33
CA TRP A 102 1.31 2.96 -7.40
C TRP A 102 -0.05 2.42 -7.80
N LYS A 103 -0.13 1.86 -9.02
CA LYS A 103 -1.30 1.18 -9.58
C LYS A 103 -0.85 0.08 -10.53
N THR A 104 -1.53 -1.07 -10.48
CA THR A 104 -1.31 -2.21 -11.38
C THR A 104 -2.65 -2.69 -11.92
N SER A 105 -2.68 -3.09 -13.18
CA SER A 105 -3.89 -3.62 -13.82
C SER A 105 -3.61 -4.93 -14.55
N PHE A 106 -4.63 -5.78 -14.56
CA PHE A 106 -4.62 -7.10 -15.20
C PHE A 106 -5.91 -7.27 -16.00
N PRO A 107 -5.90 -7.97 -17.14
CA PRO A 107 -7.14 -8.40 -17.77
C PRO A 107 -7.98 -9.20 -16.78
N ALA A 108 -9.23 -8.79 -16.56
CA ALA A 108 -10.15 -9.49 -15.66
C ALA A 108 -10.66 -10.82 -16.28
N GLY A 109 -10.49 -10.98 -17.58
CA GLY A 109 -11.03 -12.11 -18.33
C GLY A 109 -12.54 -12.01 -18.50
N LYS A 110 -13.17 -13.14 -18.87
CA LYS A 110 -14.63 -13.20 -19.00
C LYS A 110 -15.26 -13.27 -17.61
N LEU A 111 -15.81 -12.15 -17.16
CA LEU A 111 -16.58 -12.10 -15.92
C LEU A 111 -17.97 -12.72 -16.12
N PRO A 112 -18.52 -13.43 -15.12
CA PRO A 112 -19.90 -13.90 -15.17
C PRO A 112 -20.85 -12.71 -15.22
N GLU A 113 -22.01 -12.90 -15.84
CA GLU A 113 -23.06 -11.89 -15.82
C GLU A 113 -23.60 -11.75 -14.39
N ILE A 114 -23.30 -10.63 -13.74
CA ILE A 114 -23.90 -10.33 -12.44
C ILE A 114 -25.28 -9.74 -12.72
N THR A 115 -26.33 -10.44 -12.30
CA THR A 115 -27.70 -9.93 -12.37
C THR A 115 -27.83 -8.71 -11.47
N TRP A 116 -28.30 -7.60 -12.05
CA TRP A 116 -28.56 -6.34 -11.35
C TRP A 116 -29.77 -6.57 -10.42
N PRO A 117 -29.58 -6.52 -9.09
CA PRO A 117 -29.63 -5.24 -8.37
C PRO A 117 -28.59 -5.07 -7.25
N ASN A 118 -27.74 -6.06 -6.98
CA ASN A 118 -26.86 -6.07 -5.79
C ASN A 118 -25.41 -5.74 -6.15
N GLN A 119 -25.20 -4.52 -6.67
CA GLN A 119 -23.84 -3.98 -6.80
C GLN A 119 -23.54 -3.15 -5.56
N HIS A 120 -22.86 -3.76 -4.61
CA HIS A 120 -21.99 -3.25 -3.54
C HIS A 120 -21.85 -4.43 -2.55
N ALA A 121 -20.68 -5.06 -2.49
CA ALA A 121 -20.37 -5.97 -1.40
C ALA A 121 -20.00 -5.11 -0.19
N SER A 122 -20.93 -4.97 0.76
CA SER A 122 -20.57 -4.74 2.16
C SER A 122 -19.90 -5.99 2.72
#